data_AF-A0A7K0BX25-F1
#
_entry.id   AF-A0A7K0BX25-F1
#
_cell.length_a   1.000
_cell.length_b   1.000
_cell.length_c   1.000
_cell.angle_alpha   90.00
_cell.angle_beta   90.00
_cell.angle_gamma   90.00
#
_symmetry.space_group_name_H-M   'P 1'
#
loop_
_entity.id
_entity.type
_entity.pdbx_description
1 polymer ?
#
loop_
_entity_poly.entity_id
_entity_poly.type
_entity_poly.pdbx_seq_one_letter_code
_entity_poly.pdbx_strand_id
1 'polypeptide(L)'
;MFDPVCPSTLSPFRFGDKWTPLVIRCLEDGPRRFSELRVPLRGVTAKVLTTTLRNLQRDGFVSRAEHGRQVEYALTPLGRSMLGPINEACAWAEEHWDELLDAREESGRSR
;
A
#
# COMPACT_ATOMS: atom_id res chain seq x y z
N MET A 1 12.28 -10.73 -16.84
CA MET A 1 11.38 -10.06 -15.86
C MET A 1 10.31 -10.99 -15.29
N PHE A 2 10.02 -12.14 -15.92
CA PHE A 2 9.41 -13.30 -15.26
C PHE A 2 10.25 -14.54 -15.55
N ASP A 3 11.50 -14.51 -15.10
CA ASP A 3 12.42 -15.61 -15.29
C ASP A 3 12.38 -16.50 -14.02
N PRO A 4 12.07 -17.80 -14.12
CA PRO A 4 12.00 -18.70 -12.96
C PRO A 4 13.33 -18.87 -12.21
N VAL A 5 14.45 -18.45 -12.81
CA VAL A 5 15.78 -18.43 -12.17
C VAL A 5 16.10 -17.07 -11.53
N CYS A 6 15.26 -16.05 -11.76
CA CYS A 6 15.37 -14.80 -11.02
C CYS A 6 14.85 -15.04 -9.60
N PRO A 7 15.71 -14.97 -8.56
CA PRO A 7 15.26 -15.12 -7.20
C PRO A 7 14.17 -14.08 -6.96
N SER A 8 12.95 -14.50 -6.63
CA SER A 8 11.86 -13.57 -6.28
C SER A 8 12.19 -12.67 -5.08
N THR A 9 13.35 -12.89 -4.44
CA THR A 9 14.03 -12.06 -3.45
C THR A 9 14.74 -10.83 -4.04
N LEU A 10 14.95 -10.75 -5.35
CA LEU A 10 15.47 -9.57 -6.06
C LEU A 10 14.36 -8.65 -6.59
N SER A 11 13.08 -8.99 -6.36
CA SER A 11 11.97 -8.06 -6.61
C SER A 11 12.14 -6.87 -5.66
N PRO A 12 12.43 -5.67 -6.17
CA PRO A 12 12.79 -4.52 -5.32
C PRO A 12 11.62 -4.03 -4.46
N PHE A 13 10.38 -4.36 -4.81
CA PHE A 13 9.19 -4.10 -4.01
C PHE A 13 8.05 -5.06 -4.38
N ARG A 14 7.21 -5.45 -3.42
CA ARG A 14 6.07 -6.36 -3.63
C ARG A 14 4.74 -5.65 -3.37
N PHE A 15 3.95 -5.43 -4.43
CA PHE A 15 2.53 -5.02 -4.33
C PHE A 15 1.66 -6.26 -3.99
N GLY A 16 1.77 -6.76 -2.76
CA GLY A 16 1.11 -8.00 -2.34
C GLY A 16 -0.04 -7.82 -1.38
N ASP A 17 -0.12 -6.68 -0.70
CA ASP A 17 -1.13 -6.45 0.34
C ASP A 17 -1.97 -5.20 0.04
N LYS A 18 -3.27 -5.32 0.28
CA LYS A 18 -4.25 -4.24 0.06
C LYS A 18 -3.98 -2.98 0.90
N TRP A 19 -3.12 -3.06 1.91
CA TRP A 19 -2.89 -1.96 2.85
C TRP A 19 -1.76 -1.04 2.39
N THR A 20 -0.77 -1.54 1.66
CA THR A 20 0.34 -0.76 1.09
C THR A 20 -0.14 0.51 0.36
N PRO A 21 -1.01 0.44 -0.67
CA PRO A 21 -1.47 1.64 -1.36
C PRO A 21 -2.27 2.57 -0.44
N LEU A 22 -3.03 2.02 0.51
CA LEU A 22 -3.82 2.82 1.46
C LEU A 22 -2.95 3.57 2.47
N VAL A 23 -1.87 2.94 2.97
CA VAL A 23 -0.90 3.59 3.85
C VAL A 23 -0.17 4.70 3.11
N ILE A 24 0.24 4.47 1.86
CA ILE A 24 0.89 5.50 1.03
C ILE A 24 -0.03 6.70 0.86
N ARG A 25 -1.31 6.48 0.49
CA ARG A 25 -2.32 7.54 0.41
C ARG A 25 -2.52 8.29 1.72
N CYS A 26 -2.58 7.58 2.85
CA CYS A 26 -2.73 8.24 4.15
C CYS A 26 -1.56 9.17 4.49
N LEU A 27 -0.37 8.94 3.94
CA LEU A 27 0.84 9.75 4.20
C LEU A 27 1.09 10.82 3.13
N GLU A 28 0.18 10.97 2.15
CA GLU A 28 0.28 11.95 1.06
C GLU A 28 0.44 13.38 1.58
N ASP A 29 -0.43 13.76 2.53
CA ASP A 29 -0.50 15.11 3.11
C ASP A 29 0.60 15.41 4.14
N GLY A 30 1.40 14.40 4.52
CA GLY A 30 2.50 14.59 5.47
C GLY A 30 2.68 13.47 6.49
N PRO A 31 3.60 13.68 7.46
CA PRO A 31 3.91 12.71 8.49
C PRO A 31 2.70 12.38 9.38
N ARG A 32 2.54 11.11 9.77
CA ARG A 32 1.48 10.68 10.70
C ARG A 32 1.98 9.68 11.72
N ARG A 33 1.38 9.68 12.90
CA ARG A 33 1.58 8.67 13.95
C ARG A 33 0.85 7.38 13.62
N PHE A 34 1.28 6.28 14.24
CA PHE A 34 0.63 4.98 14.09
C PHE A 34 -0.88 5.01 14.42
N SER A 35 -1.26 5.73 15.49
CA SER A 35 -2.66 5.88 15.90
C SER A 35 -3.49 6.65 14.87
N GLU A 36 -2.91 7.65 14.22
CA GLU A 36 -3.58 8.48 13.20
C GLU A 36 -3.79 7.70 11.91
N LEU A 37 -2.85 6.84 11.54
CA LEU A 37 -3.00 5.93 10.39
C LEU A 37 -4.14 4.92 10.60
N ARG A 38 -4.44 4.53 11.84
CA ARG A 38 -5.52 3.57 12.13
C ARG A 38 -6.92 4.14 11.97
N VAL A 39 -7.08 5.47 12.02
CA VAL A 39 -8.39 6.11 11.90
C VAL A 39 -8.99 5.95 10.49
N PRO A 40 -8.28 6.31 9.39
CA PRO A 40 -8.77 6.08 8.04
C PRO A 40 -8.68 4.60 7.62
N LEU A 41 -7.69 3.84 8.10
CA LEU A 41 -7.49 2.43 7.77
C LEU A 41 -8.37 1.49 8.60
N ARG A 42 -9.68 1.73 8.63
CA ARG A 42 -10.61 0.89 9.40
C ARG A 42 -10.52 -0.58 8.97
N GLY A 43 -10.43 -1.49 9.93
CA GLY A 43 -10.29 -2.93 9.70
C GLY A 43 -8.84 -3.42 9.57
N VAL A 44 -7.83 -2.55 9.55
CA VAL A 44 -6.44 -2.98 9.68
C VAL A 44 -6.16 -3.39 11.13
N THR A 45 -5.59 -4.59 11.32
CA THR A 45 -5.11 -4.97 12.65
C THR A 45 -3.79 -4.27 12.94
N ALA A 46 -3.48 -4.03 14.21
CA ALA A 46 -2.22 -3.40 14.59
C ALA A 46 -0.99 -4.19 14.11
N LYS A 47 -1.07 -5.53 14.15
CA LYS A 47 -0.05 -6.43 13.62
C LYS A 47 0.15 -6.22 12.11
N VAL A 48 -0.94 -6.17 11.34
CA VAL A 48 -0.86 -5.96 9.89
C VAL A 48 -0.27 -4.58 9.57
N LEU A 49 -0.75 -3.50 10.19
CA LEU A 49 -0.22 -2.15 9.97
C LEU A 49 1.28 -2.06 10.31
N THR A 50 1.70 -2.71 11.40
CA THR A 50 3.12 -2.78 11.79
C THR A 50 3.97 -3.47 10.72
N THR A 51 3.48 -4.60 10.20
CA THR A 51 4.16 -5.34 9.12
C THR A 51 4.21 -4.52 7.83
N THR A 52 3.10 -3.90 7.42
CA THR A 52 3.04 -3.04 6.23
C THR A 52 4.02 -1.86 6.35
N LEU A 53 4.02 -1.12 7.47
CA LEU A 53 4.95 -0.01 7.68
C LEU A 53 6.41 -0.47 7.68
N ARG A 54 6.71 -1.65 8.23
CA ARG A 54 8.06 -2.23 8.22
C ARG A 54 8.51 -2.58 6.80
N ASN A 55 7.63 -3.17 6.00
CA ASN A 55 7.92 -3.49 4.61
C ASN A 55 8.14 -2.21 3.79
N LEU A 56 7.26 -1.21 3.93
CA LEU A 56 7.40 0.08 3.26
C LEU A 56 8.68 0.83 3.66
N GLN A 57 9.12 0.70 4.92
CA GLN A 57 10.41 1.25 5.36
C GLN A 57 11.59 0.51 4.75
N ARG A 58 11.56 -0.82 4.76
CA ARG A 58 12.60 -1.67 4.17
C ARG A 58 12.75 -1.40 2.66
N ASP A 59 11.63 -1.23 1.98
CA ASP A 59 11.58 -0.98 0.53
C ASP A 59 11.83 0.51 0.19
N GLY A 60 12.04 1.37 1.20
CA GLY A 60 12.46 2.76 1.02
C GLY A 60 11.34 3.76 0.71
N PHE A 61 10.07 3.35 0.80
CA PHE A 61 8.92 4.23 0.54
C PHE A 61 8.53 5.09 1.75
N VAL A 62 8.77 4.59 2.96
CA VAL A 62 8.38 5.28 4.21
C VAL A 62 9.61 5.48 5.09
N SER A 63 9.78 6.68 5.63
CA SER A 63 10.72 6.96 6.72
C SER A 63 10.01 6.92 8.07
N ARG A 64 10.79 6.66 9.13
CA ARG A 64 10.33 6.69 10.52
C ARG A 64 11.21 7.65 11.31
N ALA A 65 10.60 8.61 11.98
CA ALA A 65 11.27 9.59 12.83
C ALA A 65 10.77 9.48 14.27
N GLU A 66 11.67 9.62 15.24
CA GLU A 66 11.33 9.67 16.67
C GLU A 66 11.51 11.11 17.18
N HIS A 67 10.40 11.71 17.65
CA HIS A 67 10.37 13.03 18.25
C HIS A 67 10.01 12.89 19.73
N GLY A 68 11.04 12.73 20.57
CA GLY A 68 10.89 12.49 22.00
C GLY A 68 10.18 11.16 22.29
N ARG A 69 8.94 11.22 22.77
CA ARG A 69 8.10 10.02 23.03
C ARG A 69 7.21 9.63 21.86
N GLN A 70 7.22 10.40 20.77
CA GLN A 70 6.33 10.20 19.63
C GLN A 70 7.09 9.62 18.43
N VAL A 71 6.41 8.76 17.69
CA VAL A 71 6.94 8.12 16.48
C VAL A 71 6.04 8.52 15.31
N GLU A 72 6.66 9.08 14.27
CA GLU A 72 5.98 9.51 13.05
C GLU A 72 6.53 8.76 11.83
N TYR A 73 5.64 8.56 10.87
CA TYR A 73 5.93 7.93 9.58
C TYR A 73 5.66 8.94 8.48
N ALA A 74 6.54 9.04 7.49
CA ALA A 74 6.38 9.96 6.36
C ALA A 74 6.78 9.28 5.05
N LEU A 75 6.22 9.72 3.92
CA LEU A 75 6.71 9.28 2.62
C LEU A 75 8.11 9.84 2.35
N THR A 76 9.00 8.99 1.85
CA THR A 76 10.24 9.41 1.21
C THR A 76 9.95 9.99 -0.18
N PRO A 77 10.93 10.61 -0.87
CA PRO A 77 10.74 10.98 -2.27
C PRO A 77 10.31 9.81 -3.17
N LEU A 78 10.87 8.62 -2.95
CA LEU A 78 10.46 7.39 -3.64
C LEU A 78 9.04 6.95 -3.26
N GLY A 79 8.65 7.09 -1.99
CA GLY A 79 7.27 6.86 -1.54
C GLY A 79 6.27 7.78 -2.22
N ARG A 80 6.62 9.06 -2.38
CA ARG A 80 5.79 10.06 -3.06
C ARG A 80 5.63 9.77 -4.55
N SER A 81 6.69 9.31 -5.23
CA SER A 81 6.56 8.95 -6.65
C SER A 81 5.61 7.78 -6.90
N MET A 82 5.32 6.95 -5.89
CA MET A 82 4.34 5.86 -5.97
C MET A 82 2.88 6.34 -6.03
N LEU A 83 2.60 7.60 -5.67
CA LEU A 83 1.26 8.17 -5.78
C LEU A 83 0.76 8.19 -7.23
N GLY A 84 1.64 8.45 -8.20
CA GLY A 84 1.31 8.44 -9.63
C GLY A 84 0.76 7.08 -10.09
N PRO A 85 1.54 5.98 -9.97
CA PRO A 85 1.06 4.64 -10.28
C PRO A 85 -0.23 4.24 -9.53
N ILE A 86 -0.39 4.63 -8.26
CA ILE A 86 -1.61 4.38 -7.50
C ILE A 86 -2.80 5.15 -8.10
N ASN A 87 -2.62 6.41 -8.48
CA ASN A 87 -3.66 7.22 -9.14
C ASN A 87 -4.13 6.56 -10.45
N GLU A 88 -3.18 6.14 -11.30
CA GLU A 88 -3.50 5.49 -12.58
C GLU A 88 -4.26 4.18 -12.38
N ALA A 89 -3.84 3.37 -11.41
CA ALA A 89 -4.54 2.13 -11.08
C ALA A 89 -5.97 2.39 -10.54
N CYS A 90 -6.15 3.43 -9.74
CA CYS A 90 -7.47 3.85 -9.28
C CYS A 90 -8.36 4.32 -10.44
N ALA A 91 -7.84 5.18 -11.31
CA ALA A 91 -8.57 5.69 -12.47
C ALA A 91 -9.02 4.54 -13.40
N TRP A 92 -8.11 3.60 -13.69
CA TRP A 92 -8.45 2.42 -14.48
C TRP A 92 -9.54 1.57 -13.80
N ALA A 93 -9.45 1.37 -12.48
CA ALA A 93 -10.43 0.59 -11.73
C ALA A 93 -11.81 1.29 -11.65
N GLU A 94 -11.85 2.61 -11.62
CA GLU A 94 -13.07 3.41 -11.69
C GLU A 94 -13.73 3.31 -13.06
N GLU A 95 -12.93 3.38 -14.13
CA GLU A 95 -13.42 3.24 -15.51
C GLU A 95 -14.00 1.85 -15.78
N HIS A 96 -13.40 0.80 -15.23
CA HIS A 96 -13.79 -0.60 -15.48
C HIS A 96 -14.56 -1.22 -14.30
N TRP A 97 -15.16 -0.40 -13.43
CA TRP A 97 -15.77 -0.89 -12.20
C TRP A 97 -16.92 -1.86 -12.46
N ASP A 98 -17.80 -1.54 -13.40
CA ASP A 98 -18.96 -2.37 -13.74
C ASP A 98 -18.52 -3.70 -14.36
N GLU A 99 -17.55 -3.67 -15.28
CA GLU A 99 -16.96 -4.87 -15.88
C GLU A 99 -16.35 -5.80 -14.81
N LEU A 100 -15.68 -5.24 -13.79
CA LEU A 100 -15.13 -6.01 -12.67
C LEU A 100 -16.21 -6.64 -11.79
N LEU A 101 -17.35 -5.97 -11.59
CA LEU A 101 -18.48 -6.51 -10.84
C LEU A 101 -19.14 -7.67 -11.60
N ASP A 102 -19.43 -7.47 -12.87
CA ASP A 102 -20.03 -8.49 -13.73
C ASP A 102 -19.19 -9.77 -13.79
N ALA A 103 -17.87 -9.62 -13.98
CA ALA A 103 -16.93 -10.75 -14.00
C ALA A 103 -16.91 -11.52 -12.67
N ARG A 104 -17.06 -10.83 -11.52
CA ARG A 104 -17.11 -11.46 -10.20
C ARG A 104 -18.40 -12.24 -9.98
N GLU A 105 -19.53 -11.71 -10.43
CA GLU A 105 -20.81 -12.40 -10.32
C GLU A 105 -20.84 -13.66 -11.19
N GLU A 106 -20.34 -13.59 -12.42
CA GLU A 106 -20.26 -14.75 -13.31
C GLU A 106 -19.35 -15.85 -12.75
N SER A 107 -18.19 -15.46 -12.21
CA SER A 107 -17.28 -16.39 -11.52
C SER A 107 -17.92 -17.03 -10.27
N GLY A 108 -18.81 -16.32 -9.59
CA GLY A 108 -19.57 -16.81 -8.45
C GLY A 108 -20.69 -17.77 -8.82
N ARG A 109 -21.33 -17.60 -9.99
CA ARG A 109 -22.39 -18.49 -10.51
C ARG A 109 -21.84 -19.80 -11.09
N SER A 110 -20.57 -19.81 -11.50
CA SER A 110 -19.90 -21.01 -12.03
C SER A 110 -19.27 -21.92 -10.95
N ARG A 111 -19.55 -21.67 -9.66
CA ARG A 111 -19.15 -22.50 -8.51
C ARG A 111 -20.37 -23.06 -7.80
#